data_AF-A0A7X6JDE2-F1
#
_entry.id   AF-A0A7X6JDE2-F1
#
_cell.length_a   1.000
_cell.length_b   1.000
_cell.length_c   1.000
_cell.angle_alpha   90.00
_cell.angle_beta   90.00
_cell.angle_gamma   90.00
#
_symmetry.space_group_name_H-M   'P 1'
#
loop_
_entity.id
_entity.type
_entity.pdbx_description
1 polymer ?
#
loop_
_entity_poly.entity_id
_entity_poly.type
_entity_poly.pdbx_seq_one_letter_code
_entity_poly.pdbx_strand_id
1 'polypeptide(L)'
;MKSVLVEYEPGGTSPAHTHPASAFIYATVLEGAIRSQVNDGPVITYHAGQSFSEFPGDRHNVSENVSPTKRARLLAIFIVDTDETNLTTND
;
A
#
# COMPACT_ATOMS: atom_id res chain seq x y z
N MET A 1 -2.09 12.13 11.55
CA MET A 1 -2.52 10.75 11.23
C MET A 1 -3.56 10.81 10.13
N LYS A 2 -3.43 9.95 9.12
CA LYS A 2 -4.41 9.80 8.04
C LYS A 2 -4.64 8.32 7.76
N SER A 3 -5.76 7.98 7.13
CA SER A 3 -6.08 6.61 6.74
C SER A 3 -6.61 6.56 5.33
N VAL A 4 -6.17 5.59 4.55
CA VAL A 4 -6.65 5.33 3.20
C VAL A 4 -7.13 3.88 3.13
N LEU A 5 -8.38 3.69 2.71
CA LEU A 5 -8.85 2.39 2.29
C LEU A 5 -8.50 2.25 0.80
N VAL A 6 -7.62 1.31 0.49
CA VAL A 6 -7.27 0.99 -0.89
C VAL A 6 -8.12 -0.18 -1.34
N GLU A 7 -8.81 -0.01 -2.46
CA GLU A 7 -9.72 -0.99 -3.02
C GLU A 7 -9.26 -1.37 -4.42
N TYR A 8 -9.05 -2.68 -4.62
CA TYR A 8 -8.67 -3.24 -5.90
C TYR A 8 -9.82 -4.10 -6.44
N GLU A 9 -10.28 -3.76 -7.64
CA GLU A 9 -11.09 -4.65 -8.46
C GLU A 9 -10.33 -5.93 -8.82
N PRO A 10 -10.99 -6.98 -9.35
CA PRO A 10 -10.30 -8.17 -9.84
C PRO A 10 -9.15 -7.83 -10.80
N GLY A 11 -7.92 -8.26 -10.46
CA GLY A 11 -6.69 -7.96 -11.21
C GLY A 11 -6.24 -6.49 -11.15
N GLY A 12 -6.86 -5.66 -10.31
CA GLY A 12 -6.54 -4.24 -10.17
C GLY A 12 -5.15 -3.98 -9.60
N THR A 13 -4.55 -2.87 -10.02
CA THR A 13 -3.21 -2.43 -9.58
C THR A 13 -3.23 -0.94 -9.24
N SER A 14 -2.26 -0.49 -8.44
CA SER A 14 -1.93 0.93 -8.34
C SER A 14 -0.59 1.18 -9.03
N PRO A 15 -0.41 2.34 -9.68
CA PRO A 15 0.89 2.75 -10.20
C PRO A 15 1.96 2.76 -9.11
N ALA A 16 3.22 2.58 -9.52
CA ALA A 16 4.33 2.76 -8.61
C ALA A 16 4.39 4.23 -8.12
N HIS A 17 4.67 4.40 -6.84
CA HIS A 17 4.67 5.71 -6.21
C HIS A 17 5.61 5.75 -5.01
N THR A 18 5.98 6.97 -4.62
CA THR A 18 6.82 7.24 -3.47
C THR A 18 6.05 7.99 -2.39
N HIS A 19 6.24 7.60 -1.13
CA HIS A 19 5.59 8.21 0.02
C HIS A 19 6.41 9.40 0.57
N PRO A 20 5.78 10.36 1.29
CA PRO A 20 6.49 11.47 1.91
C PRO A 20 7.62 11.02 2.83
N ALA A 21 8.67 11.84 2.91
CA ALA A 21 9.83 11.59 3.78
C ALA A 21 9.52 11.64 5.29
N SER A 22 8.30 12.03 5.68
CA SER A 22 7.82 11.98 7.06
C SER A 22 6.84 10.84 7.33
N ALA A 23 6.44 10.07 6.30
CA ALA A 23 5.38 9.08 6.42
C ALA A 23 5.91 7.73 6.88
N PHE A 24 5.54 7.31 8.09
CA PHE A 24 5.50 5.89 8.45
C PHE A 24 4.12 5.33 8.16
N ILE A 25 4.05 4.16 7.50
CA ILE A 25 2.81 3.54 7.08
C ILE A 25 2.72 2.15 7.68
N TYR A 26 1.55 1.81 8.22
CA TYR A 26 1.20 0.44 8.58
C TYR A 26 -0.03 0.02 7.77
N ALA A 27 0.15 -0.95 6.87
CA ALA A 27 -0.88 -1.45 5.98
C ALA A 27 -1.35 -2.83 6.45
N THR A 28 -2.67 -3.07 6.43
CA THR A 28 -3.26 -4.37 6.74
C THR A 28 -4.22 -4.77 5.65
N VAL A 29 -4.05 -5.98 5.09
CA VAL A 29 -4.98 -6.54 4.11
C VAL A 29 -6.26 -6.95 4.83
N LEU A 30 -7.39 -6.40 4.40
CA LEU A 30 -8.71 -6.66 4.97
C LEU A 30 -9.48 -7.73 4.21
N GLU A 31 -9.29 -7.80 2.89
CA GLU A 31 -9.99 -8.73 2.00
C GLU A 31 -9.06 -9.18 0.87
N GLY A 32 -9.14 -10.45 0.49
CA GLY A 32 -8.39 -11.00 -0.64
C GLY A 32 -6.90 -11.19 -0.35
N ALA A 33 -6.09 -10.97 -1.38
CA ALA A 33 -4.63 -11.06 -1.30
C ALA A 33 -4.00 -10.01 -2.23
N ILE A 34 -2.95 -9.35 -1.73
CA ILE A 34 -2.29 -8.23 -2.41
C ILE A 34 -0.81 -8.54 -2.54
N ARG A 35 -0.31 -8.52 -3.77
CA ARG A 35 1.11 -8.60 -4.07
C ARG A 35 1.71 -7.21 -3.92
N SER A 36 2.68 -7.07 -3.02
CA SER A 36 3.30 -5.80 -2.65
C SER A 36 4.82 -5.88 -2.78
N GLN A 37 5.44 -4.78 -3.21
CA GLN A 37 6.89 -4.60 -3.21
C GLN A 37 7.22 -3.19 -2.74
N VAL A 38 7.98 -3.11 -1.64
CA VAL A 38 8.52 -1.87 -1.10
C VAL A 38 10.00 -1.79 -1.46
N ASN A 39 10.40 -0.66 -2.05
CA ASN A 39 11.71 -0.40 -2.64
C ASN A 39 12.15 -1.57 -3.56
N ASP A 40 13.44 -1.95 -3.49
CA ASP A 40 14.00 -3.11 -4.17
C ASP A 40 13.89 -4.41 -3.34
N GLY A 41 12.99 -4.43 -2.35
CA GLY A 41 12.71 -5.59 -1.54
C GLY A 41 12.07 -6.73 -2.31
N PRO A 42 11.88 -7.89 -1.67
CA PRO A 42 11.17 -9.00 -2.29
C PRO A 42 9.70 -8.63 -2.56
N VAL A 43 9.17 -9.16 -3.65
CA VAL A 43 7.73 -9.12 -3.91
C VAL A 43 7.05 -10.13 -3.00
N ILE A 44 6.16 -9.67 -2.12
CA ILE A 44 5.46 -10.50 -1.12
C ILE A 44 3.96 -10.44 -1.38
N THR A 45 3.28 -11.59 -1.29
CA THR A 45 1.81 -11.63 -1.29
C THR A 45 1.31 -11.66 0.15
N TYR A 46 0.56 -10.62 0.53
CA TYR A 46 -0.12 -10.53 1.81
C TYR A 46 -1.58 -10.93 1.66
N HIS A 47 -2.06 -11.81 2.53
CA HIS A 47 -3.44 -12.26 2.62
C HIS A 47 -4.20 -11.49 3.70
N ALA A 48 -5.53 -11.53 3.65
CA ALA A 48 -6.38 -10.93 4.67
C ALA A 48 -5.94 -11.29 6.11
N GLY A 49 -5.83 -10.26 6.96
CA GLY A 49 -5.32 -10.33 8.33
C GLY A 49 -3.81 -10.13 8.46
N GLN A 50 -3.04 -10.17 7.36
CA GLN A 50 -1.62 -9.87 7.37
C GLN A 50 -1.36 -8.38 7.16
N SER A 51 -0.20 -7.94 7.64
CA SER A 51 0.20 -6.54 7.64
C SER A 51 1.66 -6.38 7.23
N PHE A 52 2.00 -5.17 6.80
CA PHE A 52 3.36 -4.74 6.52
C PHE A 52 3.53 -3.26 6.82
N SER A 53 4.78 -2.82 6.92
CA SER A 53 5.13 -1.43 7.17
C SER A 53 5.92 -0.85 6.02
N GLU A 54 5.77 0.44 5.80
CA GLU A 54 6.61 1.25 4.92
C GLU A 54 7.22 2.38 5.76
N PHE A 55 8.49 2.67 5.51
CA PHE A 55 9.28 3.66 6.23
C PHE A 55 9.29 5.01 5.50
N PRO A 56 9.71 6.09 6.19
CA PRO A 56 9.68 7.41 5.60
C PRO A 56 10.48 7.51 4.30
N GLY A 57 9.83 7.98 3.24
CA GLY A 57 10.41 8.08 1.90
C GLY A 57 10.44 6.79 1.08
N ASP A 58 9.85 5.70 1.57
CA ASP A 58 9.81 4.43 0.83
C ASP A 58 9.00 4.56 -0.48
N ARG A 59 9.45 3.80 -1.47
CA ARG A 59 8.83 3.66 -2.79
C ARG A 59 8.05 2.36 -2.87
N HIS A 60 6.75 2.43 -3.14
CA HIS A 60 5.90 1.26 -3.34
C HIS A 60 5.86 0.91 -4.84
N ASN A 61 6.62 -0.11 -5.24
CA ASN A 61 6.85 -0.43 -6.64
C ASN A 61 5.77 -1.35 -7.25
N VAL A 62 5.28 -2.30 -6.48
CA VAL A 62 4.23 -3.23 -6.91
C VAL A 62 3.12 -3.17 -5.90
N SER A 63 1.88 -2.92 -6.34
CA SER A 63 0.71 -3.18 -5.52
C SER A 63 -0.45 -3.63 -6.41
N GLU A 64 -0.85 -4.88 -6.22
CA GLU A 64 -1.74 -5.60 -7.13
C GLU A 64 -2.62 -6.60 -6.39
N ASN A 65 -3.89 -6.64 -6.77
CA ASN A 65 -4.76 -7.74 -6.43
C ASN A 65 -4.45 -8.96 -7.30
N VAL A 66 -3.98 -10.04 -6.68
CA VAL A 66 -3.58 -11.27 -7.37
C VAL A 66 -4.75 -12.06 -7.95
N SER A 67 -5.99 -11.75 -7.57
CA SER A 67 -7.18 -12.48 -8.01
C SER A 67 -7.79 -11.88 -9.28
N PRO A 68 -7.97 -12.65 -10.36
CA PRO A 68 -8.65 -12.17 -11.57
C PRO A 68 -10.17 -12.17 -11.46
N THR A 69 -10.75 -12.65 -10.34
CA THR A 69 -12.21 -12.82 -10.19
C THR A 69 -12.80 -12.25 -8.90
N LYS A 70 -11.97 -11.86 -7.94
CA LYS A 70 -12.41 -11.35 -6.63
C LYS A 70 -11.69 -10.05 -6.33
N ARG A 71 -12.35 -9.11 -5.65
CA ARG A 71 -11.73 -7.87 -5.16
C ARG A 71 -10.74 -8.15 -4.02
N ALA A 72 -9.86 -7.18 -3.75
CA ALA A 72 -9.01 -7.14 -2.57
C ALA A 72 -9.01 -5.73 -1.95
N ARG A 73 -8.78 -5.64 -0.64
CA ARG A 73 -8.77 -4.38 0.10
C ARG A 73 -7.68 -4.36 1.14
N LEU A 74 -7.03 -3.22 1.31
CA LEU A 74 -6.17 -2.96 2.48
C LEU A 74 -6.53 -1.62 3.13
N LEU A 75 -6.25 -1.52 4.43
CA LEU A 75 -6.26 -0.26 5.17
C LEU A 75 -4.81 0.17 5.39
N ALA A 76 -4.45 1.32 4.86
CA ALA A 76 -3.17 1.97 5.09
C ALA A 76 -3.35 3.09 6.12
N ILE A 77 -2.61 3.00 7.23
CA ILE A 77 -2.59 4.01 8.29
C ILE A 77 -1.27 4.76 8.19
N PHE A 78 -1.36 6.08 8.04
CA PHE A 78 -0.23 6.99 7.91
C PHE A 78 -0.01 7.74 9.23
N ILE A 79 1.18 7.59 9.79
CA ILE A 79 1.76 8.53 10.75
C ILE A 79 2.67 9.44 9.93
N VAL A 80 2.23 10.68 9.74
CA VAL A 80 2.83 11.66 8.84
C VAL A 80 2.65 13.05 9.42
N ASP A 81 3.49 14.00 8.97
CA ASP A 81 3.38 15.40 9.35
C ASP A 81 1.96 15.94 9.11
N THR A 82 1.55 16.85 9.98
CA THR A 82 0.14 17.27 10.04
C THR A 82 -0.24 18.15 8.86
N ASP A 83 0.70 18.91 8.34
CA ASP A 83 0.58 19.78 7.16
C ASP A 83 0.85 19.05 5.84
N GLU A 84 1.32 17.79 5.88
CA GLU A 84 1.46 16.98 4.67
C GLU A 84 0.08 16.77 4.04
N THR A 85 -0.06 17.13 2.76
CA THR A 85 -1.34 17.02 2.03
C THR A 85 -1.29 15.95 0.95
N ASN A 86 -0.10 15.64 0.45
CA ASN A 86 0.11 14.62 -0.56
C ASN A 86 0.66 13.34 0.11
N LEU A 87 0.02 12.19 -0.11
CA LEU A 87 0.43 10.92 0.50
C LEU A 87 1.23 10.01 -0.42
N THR A 88 1.24 10.33 -1.73
CA THR A 88 1.87 9.53 -2.78
C THR A 88 2.25 10.44 -3.94
N THR A 89 3.51 10.41 -4.36
CA THR A 89 3.92 10.97 -5.65
C THR A 89 4.11 9.83 -6.63
N ASN A 90 3.38 9.85 -7.76
CA ASN A 90 3.58 8.85 -8.82
C ASN A 90 5.00 8.97 -9.37
N ASP A 91 5.61 7.83 -9.67
CA ASP A 91 6.93 7.76 -10.29
C ASP A 91 6.92 8.05 -11.80
#